data_AF-A0A2P6VWD6-F1
#
_entry.id   AF-A0A2P6VWD6-F1
#
_cell.length_a   1.000
_cell.length_b   1.000
_cell.length_c   1.000
_cell.angle_alpha   90.00
_cell.angle_beta   90.00
_cell.angle_gamma   90.00
#
_symmetry.space_group_name_H-M   'P 1'
#
loop_
_entity.id
_entity.type
_entity.pdbx_description
1 polymer ?
#
loop_
_entity_poly.entity_id
_entity_poly.type
_entity_poly.pdbx_seq_one_letter_code
_entity_poly.pdbx_strand_id
1 'polypeptide(L)' 'EAGAVAATGHGEVIARHRLADQVYHEIADGRPVREAVEDGTEGFGDRDVGLIAVAGTGAAGAANTSMAFTERR' A
#
# COMPACT_ATOMS: atom_id res chain seq x y z
N GLU A 1 7.50 -5.15 -15.33
CA GLU A 1 6.70 -5.24 -14.09
C GLU A 1 6.84 -3.95 -13.32
N ALA A 2 5.77 -3.43 -12.71
CA ALA A 2 5.78 -2.12 -12.05
C ALA A 2 6.40 -2.14 -10.64
N GLY A 3 6.47 -3.33 -10.02
CA GLY A 3 6.93 -3.49 -8.64
C GLY A 3 6.24 -4.65 -7.94
N ALA A 4 6.19 -4.58 -6.61
CA ALA A 4 5.44 -5.51 -5.76
C ALA A 4 4.80 -4.75 -4.58
N VAL A 5 3.61 -5.20 -4.16
CA VAL A 5 2.85 -4.62 -3.04
C VAL A 5 2.46 -5.75 -2.08
N ALA A 6 2.64 -5.54 -0.79
CA ALA A 6 2.15 -6.43 0.27
C ALA A 6 1.23 -5.65 1.21
N ALA A 7 0.13 -6.28 1.61
CA ALA A 7 -0.86 -5.72 2.52
C ALA A 7 -0.92 -6.53 3.83
N THR A 8 -1.24 -5.84 4.92
CA THR A 8 -1.48 -6.43 6.26
C THR A 8 -2.68 -5.75 6.93
N GLY A 9 -3.24 -6.38 7.97
CA GLY A 9 -4.42 -5.90 8.70
C GLY A 9 -5.63 -6.82 8.54
N HIS A 10 -6.83 -6.25 8.45
CA HIS A 10 -8.09 -6.99 8.32
C HIS A 10 -8.22 -7.68 6.95
N GLY A 11 -7.97 -8.99 6.91
CA GLY A 11 -7.93 -9.78 5.67
C GLY A 11 -9.18 -9.66 4.79
N GLU A 12 -10.37 -9.70 5.37
CA GLU A 12 -11.64 -9.55 4.65
C GLU A 12 -11.78 -8.18 4.01
N VAL A 13 -11.29 -7.13 4.68
CA VAL A 13 -11.30 -5.76 4.17
C VAL A 13 -10.32 -5.64 3.00
N ILE A 14 -9.10 -6.15 3.16
CA ILE A 14 -8.07 -6.17 2.12
C ILE A 14 -8.56 -6.91 0.88
N ALA A 15 -9.13 -8.11 1.07
CA ALA A 15 -9.63 -8.95 -0.03
C ALA A 15 -10.83 -8.32 -0.73
N ARG A 16 -11.80 -7.77 0.01
CA ARG A 16 -12.99 -7.12 -0.56
C ARG A 16 -12.64 -5.92 -1.45
N HIS A 17 -11.60 -5.16 -1.10
CA HIS A 17 -11.18 -3.98 -1.87
C HIS A 17 -10.05 -4.28 -2.86
N ARG A 18 -9.56 -5.53 -2.93
CA ARG A 18 -8.37 -5.89 -3.73
C ARG A 18 -7.19 -4.95 -3.48
N LEU A 19 -6.96 -4.59 -2.21
CA LEU A 19 -6.17 -3.41 -1.86
C LEU A 19 -4.75 -3.40 -2.48
N ALA A 20 -4.00 -4.50 -2.37
CA ALA A 20 -2.66 -4.60 -2.94
C ALA A 20 -2.64 -4.50 -4.48
N ASP A 21 -3.67 -5.04 -5.13
CA ASP A 21 -3.84 -5.05 -6.58
C ASP A 21 -4.24 -3.65 -7.10
N GLN A 22 -5.12 -2.95 -6.39
CA GLN A 22 -5.44 -1.55 -6.67
C GLN A 22 -4.18 -0.67 -6.61
N VAL A 23 -3.40 -0.75 -5.52
CA VAL A 23 -2.18 0.05 -5.35
C VAL A 23 -1.10 -0.33 -6.35
N TYR A 24 -0.98 -1.62 -6.69
CA TYR A 24 -0.10 -2.06 -7.77
C TYR A 24 -0.44 -1.37 -9.09
N HIS A 25 -1.73 -1.28 -9.44
CA HIS A 25 -2.17 -0.63 -10.68
C HIS A 25 -1.92 0.88 -10.68
N GLU A 26 -2.14 1.58 -9.57
CA GLU A 26 -1.78 2.99 -9.44
C GLU A 26 -0.29 3.23 -9.70
N ILE A 27 0.59 2.38 -9.13
CA ILE A 27 2.03 2.44 -9.37
C ILE A 27 2.36 2.12 -10.84
N ALA A 28 1.68 1.12 -11.42
CA ALA A 28 1.86 0.74 -12.82
C ALA A 28 1.45 1.86 -13.79
N ASP A 29 0.46 2.66 -13.41
CA ASP A 29 -0.02 3.83 -14.17
C ASP A 29 0.86 5.07 -13.95
N GLY A 30 1.96 4.93 -13.20
CA GLY A 30 2.99 5.95 -13.04
C GLY A 30 2.89 6.79 -11.77
N ARG A 31 1.97 6.45 -10.84
CA ARG A 31 1.86 7.15 -9.56
C ARG A 31 3.12 6.88 -8.70
N PRO A 32 3.67 7.89 -8.01
CA PRO A 32 4.78 7.68 -7.09
C PRO A 32 4.45 6.66 -6.00
N VAL A 33 5.38 5.74 -5.71
CA VAL A 33 5.17 4.63 -4.78
C VAL A 33 4.73 5.09 -3.38
N ARG A 34 5.22 6.24 -2.92
CA ARG A 34 4.83 6.87 -1.65
C ARG A 34 3.36 7.25 -1.64
N GLU A 35 2.94 8.04 -2.62
CA GLU A 35 1.58 8.56 -2.74
C GLU A 35 0.60 7.39 -2.88
N ALA A 36 0.93 6.41 -3.72
CA ALA A 36 0.08 5.24 -3.94
C ALA A 36 -0.19 4.43 -2.65
N VAL A 37 0.81 4.23 -1.79
CA VAL A 37 0.60 3.53 -0.52
C VAL A 37 -0.09 4.39 0.53
N GLU A 38 0.20 5.69 0.59
CA GLU A 38 -0.45 6.62 1.52
C GLU A 38 -1.95 6.69 1.22
N ASP A 39 -2.31 7.05 -0.01
CA ASP A 39 -3.70 7.13 -0.49
C ASP A 39 -4.41 5.76 -0.40
N GLY A 40 -3.67 4.68 -0.69
CA GLY A 40 -4.17 3.31 -0.57
C GLY A 40 -4.54 2.92 0.86
N THR A 41 -3.97 3.55 1.88
CA THR A 41 -4.37 3.30 3.28
C THR A 41 -5.42 4.27 3.81
N GLU A 42 -5.83 5.29 3.06
CA GLU A 42 -6.84 6.24 3.51
C GLU A 42 -8.27 5.65 3.46
N GLY A 43 -9.18 6.23 4.25
CA GLY A 43 -10.62 5.93 4.18
C GLY A 43 -11.08 4.61 4.82
N PHE A 44 -10.18 3.85 5.44
CA PHE A 44 -10.55 2.59 6.12
C PHE A 44 -11.13 2.77 7.53
N GLY A 45 -11.02 3.96 8.13
CA GLY A 45 -11.51 4.25 9.49
C GLY A 45 -10.80 3.36 10.51
N ASP A 46 -11.56 2.79 11.46
CA ASP A 46 -11.03 1.89 12.51
C ASP A 46 -10.65 0.48 12.00
N ARG A 47 -10.74 0.23 10.68
CA ARG A 47 -10.36 -1.06 10.10
C ARG A 47 -8.88 -1.02 9.75
N ASP A 48 -8.04 -1.58 10.62
CA ASP A 48 -6.59 -1.57 10.43
C ASP A 48 -6.17 -2.19 9.09
N VAL A 49 -5.42 -1.40 8.31
CA VAL A 49 -4.74 -1.80 7.08
C VAL A 49 -3.36 -1.15 7.01
N GLY A 50 -2.41 -1.88 6.44
CA GLY A 50 -1.07 -1.39 6.17
C GLY A 50 -0.56 -1.92 4.84
N LEU A 51 0.31 -1.14 4.20
CA LEU A 51 0.88 -1.43 2.89
C LEU A 51 2.39 -1.20 2.91
N ILE A 52 3.12 -2.11 2.26
CA ILE A 52 4.49 -1.86 1.82
C ILE A 52 4.57 -2.12 0.32
N ALA A 53 5.32 -1.30 -0.39
CA ALA A 53 5.51 -1.41 -1.83
C ALA A 53 6.95 -1.12 -2.23
N VAL A 54 7.41 -1.81 -3.27
CA VAL A 54 8.68 -1.56 -3.96
C VAL A 54 8.43 -1.41 -5.44
N ALA A 55 9.04 -0.42 -6.06
CA ALA A 55 8.91 -0.10 -7.49
C ALA A 55 10.25 0.43 -8.03
N GLY A 56 10.34 0.61 -9.35
CA GLY A 56 11.53 1.23 -9.97
C GLY A 56 11.83 2.64 -9.46
N THR A 57 10.83 3.34 -8.92
CA THR A 57 10.93 4.70 -8.35
C THR A 57 11.31 4.73 -6.86
N GLY A 58 11.39 3.58 -6.19
CA GLY A 58 11.78 3.49 -4.78
C GLY A 58 10.95 2.49 -3.98
N ALA A 59 10.95 2.65 -2.66
CA ALA A 59 10.15 1.85 -1.74
C ALA A 59 9.36 2.76 -0.80
N ALA A 60 8.17 2.30 -0.39
CA ALA A 60 7.33 3.00 0.56
C ALA A 60 6.56 2.05 1.47
N GLY A 61 6.23 2.52 2.68
CA GLY A 61 5.21 1.91 3.52
C GLY A 61 4.30 2.96 4.17
N ALA A 62 3.05 2.56 4.41
CA ALA A 62 2.01 3.38 5.04
C ALA A 62 1.01 2.49 5.79
N ALA A 63 0.30 3.06 6.76
CA ALA A 63 -0.78 2.40 7.49
C ALA A 63 -1.78 3.45 7.98
N ASN A 64 -3.06 3.10 8.05
CA ASN A 64 -4.11 4.00 8.53
C ASN A 64 -4.08 4.23 10.05
N THR A 65 -3.42 3.35 10.80
CA THR A 65 -3.30 3.45 12.26
C THR A 65 -1.88 3.16 12.72
N SER A 66 -1.43 1.90 12.72
CA SER A 66 -0.04 1.56 13.06
C SER A 66 0.41 0.28 12.37
N MET A 67 1.67 0.27 11.93
CA MET A 67 2.34 -0.89 11.36
C MET A 67 3.84 -0.70 11.53
N ALA A 68 4.54 -1.74 11.99
CA ALA A 68 6.00 -1.74 11.99
C ALA A 68 6.52 -1.98 10.57
N PHE A 69 7.31 -1.04 10.03
CA PHE A 69 8.01 -1.22 8.76
C PHE A 69 9.29 -0.38 8.72
N THR A 70 10.15 -0.66 7.75
CA THR A 70 11.33 0.14 7.45
C THR A 70 11.56 0.19 5.95
N GLU A 71 12.15 1.27 5.49
CA GLU A 71 12.52 1.53 4.10
C GLU A 71 13.84 2.30 4.09
N ARG A 72 14.65 2.13 3.05
CA ARG A 72 15.81 3.00 2.82
C ARG A 72 15.44 4.03 1.76
N ARG A 73 15.65 5.30 2.09
CA ARG A 73 15.48 6.44 1.19
C ARG A 73 16.75 6.70 0.39
#